data_AF-A0A652YRQ8-F1
#
_entry.id   AF-A0A652YRQ8-F1
#
_cell.length_a   1.000
_cell.length_b   1.000
_cell.length_c   1.000
_cell.angle_alpha   90.00
_cell.angle_beta   90.00
_cell.angle_gamma   90.00
#
_symmetry.space_group_name_H-M   'P 1'
#
loop_
_entity.id
_entity.type
_entity.pdbx_description
1 polymer ?
#
loop_
_entity_poly.entity_id
_entity_poly.type
_entity_poly.pdbx_seq_one_letter_code
_entity_poly.pdbx_strand_id
1 'polypeptide(L)'
;MSLLEFENLIRRPWFRQVEALDRIALVVSILAVCTEAFRMVAESAPLGGYVAIAVTALGVAISRRYTWAGLTVVLAGSVIDAIFWDPLVPWTVAVFTVFSLTLRGTSGLGTGLAAGFVAYAASVYADSAGLLDSAAVAGFASAIAAAAAGNALRNRERYWKALEERALDAIATRESETNRRVAEERLRIARDLHDMVGHEVAVVSMNLGVAEVNLPPDSERSRQALDAAGARRGPRRRCSGTQRDSKYSEYIAR
;
A
#
# COMPACT_ATOMS: atom_id res chain seq x y z
N MET A 1 3.88 24.61 13.36
CA MET A 1 4.37 23.38 12.70
C MET A 1 4.89 22.47 13.81
N SER A 2 4.13 21.43 14.14
CA SER A 2 4.36 20.60 15.33
C SER A 2 5.36 19.47 15.03
N LEU A 3 6.10 18.98 16.04
CA LEU A 3 7.09 17.89 15.88
C LEU A 3 6.49 16.62 15.27
N LEU A 4 5.20 16.35 15.49
CA LEU A 4 4.46 15.23 14.89
C LEU A 4 4.18 15.42 13.38
N GLU A 5 4.06 16.65 12.89
CA GLU A 5 4.00 16.92 11.44
C GLU A 5 5.36 16.68 10.78
N PHE A 6 6.46 17.04 11.45
CA PHE A 6 7.82 16.85 10.93
C PHE A 6 8.20 15.36 10.85
N GLU A 7 7.82 14.57 11.87
CA GLU A 7 8.07 13.12 11.90
C GLU A 7 7.21 12.36 10.87
N ASN A 8 5.97 12.82 10.62
CA ASN A 8 5.13 12.31 9.53
C ASN A 8 5.68 12.64 8.13
N LEU A 9 6.31 13.80 7.96
CA LEU A 9 7.01 14.18 6.73
C LEU A 9 8.22 13.28 6.42
N ILE A 10 8.85 12.72 7.47
CA ILE A 10 9.98 11.78 7.33
C ILE A 10 9.48 10.35 7.06
N ARG A 11 8.37 9.91 7.66
CA ARG A 11 7.79 8.56 7.40
C ARG A 11 7.13 8.43 6.03
N ARG A 12 6.62 9.53 5.46
CA ARG A 12 6.03 9.57 4.13
C ARG A 12 6.72 10.66 3.32
N PRO A 13 7.87 10.36 2.72
CA PRO A 13 8.57 11.38 1.96
C PRO A 13 7.67 11.88 0.82
N TRP A 14 7.72 13.17 0.53
CA TRP A 14 6.85 13.84 -0.45
C TRP A 14 6.88 13.19 -1.85
N PHE A 15 7.98 12.53 -2.24
CA PHE A 15 8.08 11.74 -3.48
C PHE A 15 7.19 10.47 -3.50
N ARG A 16 6.62 10.07 -2.36
CA ARG A 16 5.75 8.89 -2.22
C ARG A 16 4.27 9.22 -2.51
N GLN A 17 3.91 10.50 -2.57
CA GLN A 17 2.56 10.93 -2.94
C GLN A 17 2.54 11.37 -4.41
N VAL A 18 2.01 10.53 -5.29
CA VAL A 18 1.82 10.89 -6.72
C VAL A 18 1.00 12.17 -6.88
N GLU A 19 0.10 12.46 -5.94
CA GLU A 19 -0.64 13.72 -5.88
C GLU A 19 0.24 14.95 -5.64
N ALA A 20 1.30 14.83 -4.83
CA ALA A 20 2.23 15.94 -4.59
C ALA A 20 3.07 16.22 -5.84
N LEU A 21 3.49 15.17 -6.54
CA LEU A 21 4.23 15.27 -7.80
C LEU A 21 3.37 15.88 -8.92
N ASP A 22 2.09 15.51 -8.99
CA ASP A 22 1.13 16.12 -9.92
C ASP A 22 0.94 17.61 -9.60
N ARG A 23 0.79 17.99 -8.31
CA ARG A 23 0.72 19.40 -7.91
C ARG A 23 1.98 20.19 -8.26
N ILE A 24 3.16 19.60 -8.05
CA ILE A 24 4.43 20.23 -8.44
C ILE A 24 4.49 20.41 -9.96
N ALA A 25 4.14 19.39 -10.73
CA ALA A 25 4.09 19.49 -12.19
C ALA A 25 3.13 20.61 -12.65
N LEU A 26 2.01 20.80 -11.95
CA LEU A 26 1.06 21.87 -12.22
C LEU A 26 1.60 23.25 -11.86
N VAL A 27 2.26 23.40 -10.72
CA VAL A 27 2.92 24.65 -10.33
C VAL A 27 4.00 25.02 -11.35
N VAL A 28 4.80 24.04 -11.78
CA VAL A 28 5.80 24.24 -12.83
C VAL A 28 5.16 24.59 -14.17
N SER A 29 4.06 23.94 -14.55
CA SER A 29 3.33 24.27 -15.79
C SER A 29 2.75 25.69 -15.76
N ILE A 30 2.18 26.11 -14.62
CA ILE A 30 1.67 27.48 -14.43
C ILE A 30 2.82 28.48 -14.48
N LEU A 31 3.94 28.18 -13.81
CA LEU A 31 5.12 29.05 -13.82
C LEU A 31 5.66 29.21 -15.24
N ALA A 32 5.74 28.13 -16.02
CA ALA A 32 6.16 28.17 -17.42
C ALA A 32 5.22 29.04 -18.28
N VAL A 33 3.90 28.90 -18.11
CA VAL A 33 2.91 29.78 -18.77
C VAL A 33 3.08 31.23 -18.35
N CYS A 34 3.31 31.51 -17.07
CA CYS A 34 3.55 32.88 -16.59
C CYS A 34 4.85 33.48 -17.16
N THR A 35 5.92 32.69 -17.25
CA THR A 35 7.18 33.11 -17.88
C THR A 35 6.97 33.48 -19.35
N GLU A 36 6.16 32.70 -20.06
CA GLU A 36 5.86 32.97 -21.47
C GLU A 36 5.01 34.23 -21.67
N ALA A 37 3.97 34.39 -20.87
CA ALA A 37 3.15 35.59 -20.89
C ALA A 37 4.01 36.85 -20.63
N PHE A 38 5.00 36.75 -19.74
CA PHE A 38 5.92 37.85 -19.46
C PHE A 38 6.84 38.16 -20.65
N ARG A 39 7.43 37.14 -21.31
CA ARG A 39 8.22 37.35 -22.54
C ARG A 39 7.40 37.97 -23.66
N MET A 40 6.18 37.48 -23.89
CA MET A 40 5.29 38.01 -24.92
C MET A 40 5.00 39.51 -24.74
N VAL A 41 4.82 39.95 -23.50
CA VAL A 41 4.65 41.37 -23.17
C VAL A 41 5.96 42.15 -23.33
N ALA A 42 7.09 41.58 -22.94
CA ALA A 42 8.40 42.23 -23.06
C ALA A 42 8.87 42.41 -24.50
N GLU A 43 8.58 41.45 -25.38
CA GLU A 43 9.04 41.41 -26.77
C GLU A 43 7.96 41.86 -27.78
N SER A 44 6.78 42.30 -27.30
CA SER A 44 5.65 42.74 -28.13
C SER A 44 5.18 41.68 -29.14
N ALA A 45 4.85 40.50 -28.63
CA ALA A 45 4.40 39.38 -29.44
C ALA A 45 3.15 39.70 -30.28
N PRO A 46 3.01 39.11 -31.48
CA PRO A 46 1.82 39.22 -32.30
C PRO A 46 0.64 38.54 -31.60
N LEU A 47 -0.58 38.93 -32.00
CA LEU A 47 -1.83 38.37 -31.48
C LEU A 47 -1.90 36.83 -31.53
N GLY A 48 -1.17 36.20 -32.46
CA GLY A 48 -1.07 34.74 -32.57
C GLY A 48 -0.45 34.06 -31.34
N GLY A 49 0.57 34.66 -30.71
CA GLY A 49 1.20 34.10 -29.51
C GLY A 49 0.24 34.10 -28.31
N TYR A 50 -0.52 35.19 -28.13
CA TYR A 50 -1.55 35.25 -27.08
C TYR A 50 -2.67 34.20 -27.27
N VAL A 51 -2.99 33.84 -28.51
CA VAL A 51 -3.94 32.76 -28.79
C VAL A 51 -3.31 31.40 -28.45
N ALA A 52 -2.05 31.17 -28.81
CA ALA A 52 -1.35 29.92 -28.55
C ALA A 52 -1.20 29.64 -27.05
N ILE A 53 -0.83 30.64 -26.24
CA ILE A 53 -0.72 30.47 -24.79
C ILE A 53 -2.08 30.20 -24.14
N ALA A 54 -3.14 30.85 -24.61
CA ALA A 54 -4.50 30.61 -24.13
C ALA A 54 -4.97 29.18 -24.46
N VAL A 55 -4.69 28.70 -25.68
CA VAL A 55 -4.98 27.32 -26.12
C VAL A 55 -4.20 26.31 -25.28
N THR A 56 -2.90 26.55 -25.06
CA THR A 56 -2.04 25.65 -24.28
C THR A 56 -2.48 25.58 -22.81
N ALA A 57 -2.78 26.72 -22.19
CA ALA A 57 -3.30 26.79 -20.83
C ALA A 57 -4.67 26.08 -20.70
N LEU A 58 -5.55 26.25 -21.69
CA LEU A 58 -6.83 25.55 -21.75
C LEU A 58 -6.62 24.04 -21.91
N GLY A 59 -5.66 23.62 -22.73
CA GLY A 59 -5.28 22.22 -22.90
C GLY A 59 -4.81 21.57 -21.61
N VAL A 60 -4.00 22.28 -20.80
CA VAL A 60 -3.57 21.82 -19.47
C VAL A 60 -4.77 21.72 -18.50
N ALA A 61 -5.74 22.63 -18.58
CA ALA A 61 -6.96 22.54 -17.79
C ALA A 61 -7.84 21.34 -18.21
N ILE A 62 -8.00 21.11 -19.51
CA ILE A 62 -8.79 20.01 -20.07
C ILE A 62 -8.12 18.66 -19.79
N SER A 63 -6.78 18.58 -19.85
CA SER A 63 -6.02 17.34 -19.61
C SER A 63 -6.24 16.79 -18.21
N ARG A 64 -6.71 17.62 -17.27
CA ARG A 64 -7.10 17.17 -15.94
C ARG A 64 -8.34 16.29 -15.92
N ARG A 65 -9.29 16.53 -16.82
CA ARG A 65 -10.60 15.84 -16.86
C ARG A 65 -10.70 14.85 -18.01
N TYR A 66 -10.09 15.19 -19.15
CA TYR A 66 -10.07 14.39 -20.37
C TYR A 66 -8.63 14.33 -20.89
N THR A 67 -7.90 13.29 -20.49
CA THR A 67 -6.47 13.13 -20.77
C THR A 67 -6.11 13.30 -22.25
N TRP A 68 -6.82 12.60 -23.14
CA TRP A 68 -6.51 12.62 -24.57
C TRP A 68 -6.89 13.95 -25.23
N ALA A 69 -8.06 14.51 -24.89
CA ALA A 69 -8.50 15.80 -25.44
C ALA A 69 -7.60 16.95 -24.98
N GLY A 70 -7.13 16.92 -23.73
CA GLY A 70 -6.20 17.92 -23.24
C GLY A 70 -4.84 17.84 -23.91
N LEU A 71 -4.31 16.62 -24.10
CA LEU A 71 -3.04 16.43 -24.82
C LEU A 71 -3.14 16.99 -26.24
N THR A 72 -4.21 16.68 -26.98
CA THR A 72 -4.38 17.20 -28.35
C THR A 72 -4.44 18.73 -28.39
N VAL A 73 -5.07 19.35 -27.39
CA VAL A 73 -5.17 20.82 -27.31
C VAL A 73 -3.82 21.46 -26.94
N VAL A 74 -3.05 20.87 -26.02
CA VAL A 74 -1.69 21.32 -25.71
C VAL A 74 -0.79 21.22 -26.94
N LEU A 75 -0.84 20.09 -27.64
CA LEU A 75 -0.06 19.88 -28.86
C LEU A 75 -0.46 20.86 -29.97
N ALA A 76 -1.75 21.14 -30.13
CA ALA A 76 -2.22 22.15 -31.07
C ALA A 76 -1.71 23.55 -30.72
N GLY A 77 -1.71 23.93 -29.44
CA GLY A 77 -1.12 25.18 -28.96
C GLY A 77 0.37 25.29 -29.31
N SER A 78 1.13 24.22 -29.11
CA SER A 78 2.55 24.18 -29.49
C SER A 78 2.81 24.35 -30.98
N VAL A 79 1.94 23.79 -31.84
CA VAL A 79 2.06 24.01 -33.29
C VAL A 79 1.74 25.46 -33.66
N ILE A 80 0.75 26.08 -33.00
CA ILE A 80 0.40 27.48 -33.25
C ILE A 80 1.58 28.38 -32.86
N ASP A 81 2.18 28.22 -31.67
CA ASP A 81 3.35 29.03 -31.27
C ASP A 81 4.54 28.84 -32.21
N ALA A 82 4.77 27.63 -32.72
CA ALA A 82 5.84 27.37 -33.69
C ALA A 82 5.65 28.10 -35.03
N ILE A 83 4.42 28.47 -35.38
CA ILE A 83 4.11 29.22 -36.61
C ILE A 83 4.23 30.74 -36.38
N PHE A 84 3.85 31.22 -35.20
CA PHE A 84 3.64 32.65 -34.95
C PHE A 84 4.74 33.32 -34.12
N TRP A 85 5.53 32.56 -33.35
CA TRP A 85 6.51 33.14 -32.42
C TRP A 85 7.76 32.26 -32.21
N ASP A 86 7.82 31.49 -31.12
CA ASP A 86 8.97 30.67 -30.72
C ASP A 86 8.48 29.36 -30.07
N PRO A 87 8.91 28.16 -30.54
CA PRO A 87 8.47 26.88 -30.01
C PRO A 87 9.09 26.48 -28.66
N LEU A 88 10.07 27.22 -28.12
CA LEU A 88 10.90 26.77 -27.00
C LEU A 88 10.12 26.57 -25.69
N VAL A 89 9.16 27.45 -25.38
CA VAL A 89 8.37 27.37 -24.14
C VAL A 89 7.16 26.43 -24.24
N PRO A 90 6.40 26.38 -25.34
CA PRO A 90 5.37 25.36 -25.55
C PRO A 90 5.93 23.94 -25.42
N TRP A 91 7.19 23.73 -25.81
CA TRP A 91 7.89 22.47 -25.61
C TRP A 91 8.01 22.10 -24.13
N THR A 92 8.43 23.03 -23.25
CA THR A 92 8.49 22.75 -21.81
C THR A 92 7.11 22.39 -21.24
N VAL A 93 6.05 23.09 -21.67
CA VAL A 93 4.67 22.81 -21.23
C VAL A 93 4.20 21.43 -21.73
N ALA A 94 4.54 21.04 -22.95
CA ALA A 94 4.24 19.72 -23.48
C ALA A 94 4.95 18.61 -22.70
N VAL A 95 6.24 18.78 -22.37
CA VAL A 95 7.03 17.81 -21.58
C VAL A 95 6.44 17.63 -20.18
N PHE A 96 6.10 18.71 -19.49
CA PHE A 96 5.47 18.63 -18.17
C PHE A 96 4.06 18.05 -18.22
N THR A 97 3.29 18.33 -19.27
CA THR A 97 1.97 17.72 -19.48
C THR A 97 2.11 16.22 -19.67
N VAL A 98 3.02 15.75 -20.52
CA VAL A 98 3.31 14.32 -20.72
C VAL A 98 3.74 13.67 -19.41
N PHE A 99 4.64 14.30 -18.65
CA PHE A 99 5.03 13.81 -17.33
C PHE A 99 3.82 13.63 -16.39
N SER A 100 2.94 14.62 -16.27
CA SER A 100 1.72 14.53 -15.45
C SER A 100 0.77 13.44 -15.94
N LEU A 101 0.56 13.31 -17.25
CA LEU A 101 -0.32 12.28 -17.81
C LEU A 101 0.20 10.86 -17.56
N THR A 102 1.50 10.64 -17.76
CA THR A 102 2.14 9.35 -17.51
C THR A 102 2.13 8.96 -16.04
N LEU A 103 2.27 9.93 -15.12
CA LEU A 103 2.05 9.73 -13.68
C LEU A 103 0.61 9.29 -13.37
N ARG A 104 -0.38 9.87 -14.03
CA ARG A 104 -1.81 9.52 -13.88
C ARG A 104 -2.17 8.16 -14.47
N GLY A 105 -1.26 7.55 -15.24
CA GLY A 105 -1.34 6.14 -15.64
C GLY A 105 -1.72 5.87 -17.08
N THR A 106 -1.52 6.83 -17.98
CA THR A 106 -1.57 6.57 -19.43
C THR A 106 -0.36 5.76 -19.91
N SER A 107 -0.47 5.21 -21.12
CA SER A 107 0.62 4.48 -21.78
C SER A 107 1.80 5.42 -22.06
N GLY A 108 2.81 5.37 -21.19
CA GLY A 108 3.91 6.34 -21.22
C GLY A 108 4.64 6.44 -22.56
N LEU A 109 4.92 5.29 -23.19
CA LEU A 109 5.57 5.26 -24.50
C LEU A 109 4.74 5.94 -25.59
N GLY A 110 3.42 5.70 -25.64
CA GLY A 110 2.55 6.27 -26.68
C GLY A 110 2.41 7.80 -26.54
N THR A 111 2.19 8.29 -25.33
CA THR A 111 2.08 9.73 -25.07
C THR A 111 3.41 10.47 -25.26
N GLY A 112 4.52 9.84 -24.85
CA GLY A 112 5.86 10.40 -25.03
C GLY A 112 6.27 10.47 -26.51
N LEU A 113 5.99 9.43 -27.29
CA LEU A 113 6.27 9.43 -28.73
C LEU A 113 5.42 10.46 -29.48
N ALA A 114 4.12 10.54 -29.18
CA ALA A 114 3.24 11.50 -29.85
C ALA A 114 3.65 12.95 -29.55
N ALA A 115 3.92 13.28 -28.28
CA ALA A 115 4.34 14.62 -27.91
C ALA A 115 5.76 14.95 -28.39
N GLY A 116 6.68 13.98 -28.32
CA GLY A 116 8.03 14.13 -28.85
C GLY A 116 8.03 14.39 -30.35
N PHE A 117 7.19 13.67 -31.11
CA PHE A 117 7.07 13.87 -32.56
C PHE A 117 6.54 15.27 -32.92
N VAL A 118 5.52 15.74 -32.20
CA VAL A 118 4.99 17.10 -32.41
C VAL A 118 6.00 18.17 -32.04
N ALA A 119 6.71 18.01 -30.92
CA ALA A 119 7.78 18.93 -30.52
C ALA A 119 8.91 18.95 -31.57
N TYR A 120 9.33 17.79 -32.06
CA TYR A 120 10.32 17.66 -33.12
C TYR A 120 9.87 18.37 -34.41
N ALA A 121 8.65 18.10 -34.87
CA ALA A 121 8.10 18.71 -36.08
C ALA A 121 7.97 20.24 -35.95
N ALA A 122 7.56 20.73 -34.77
CA ALA A 122 7.45 22.15 -34.47
C ALA A 122 8.82 22.86 -34.51
N SER A 123 9.86 22.27 -33.92
CA SER A 123 11.22 22.83 -33.93
C SER A 123 11.84 22.84 -35.34
N VAL A 124 11.65 21.77 -36.11
CA VAL A 124 12.13 21.71 -37.51
C VAL A 124 11.44 22.77 -38.37
N TYR A 125 10.15 23.02 -38.15
CA TYR A 125 9.38 24.02 -38.89
C TYR A 125 9.79 25.46 -38.55
N ALA A 126 9.87 25.80 -37.27
CA ALA A 126 10.08 27.18 -36.83
C ALA A 126 11.47 27.71 -37.20
N ASP A 127 12.52 26.90 -37.00
CA ASP A 127 13.90 27.36 -37.15
C ASP A 127 14.50 27.00 -38.53
N SER A 128 13.67 26.44 -39.44
CA SER A 128 14.12 25.80 -40.68
C SER A 128 15.30 24.84 -40.47
N ALA A 129 15.35 24.27 -39.26
CA ALA A 129 16.49 23.52 -38.77
C ALA A 129 16.61 22.19 -39.53
N GLY A 130 17.85 21.76 -39.77
CA GLY A 130 18.10 20.43 -40.31
C GLY A 130 17.49 19.35 -39.40
N LEU A 131 17.11 18.20 -39.99
CA LEU A 131 16.50 17.07 -39.26
C LEU A 131 17.33 16.56 -38.06
N LEU A 132 18.62 16.91 -38.00
CA LEU A 132 19.57 16.54 -36.95
C LEU A 132 19.99 17.72 -36.07
N ASP A 133 19.24 18.81 -36.09
CA ASP A 133 19.54 19.92 -35.20
C ASP A 133 19.39 19.54 -33.73
N SER A 134 20.30 20.08 -32.91
CA SER A 134 20.42 19.76 -31.50
C SER A 134 19.16 20.09 -30.70
N ALA A 135 18.44 21.16 -31.06
CA ALA A 135 17.22 21.56 -30.37
C ALA A 135 16.07 20.57 -30.65
N ALA A 136 15.90 20.16 -31.91
CA ALA A 136 14.86 19.21 -32.29
C ALA A 136 15.06 17.82 -31.66
N VAL A 137 16.32 17.34 -31.63
CA VAL A 137 16.68 16.06 -30.99
C VAL A 137 16.50 16.13 -29.47
N ALA A 138 16.90 17.24 -28.83
CA ALA A 138 16.65 17.46 -27.41
C ALA A 138 15.14 17.52 -27.11
N GLY A 139 14.36 18.11 -28.01
CA GLY A 139 12.89 18.10 -28.08
C GLY A 139 12.31 16.72 -27.86
N PHE A 140 12.63 15.85 -28.79
CA PHE A 140 12.17 14.47 -28.81
C PHE A 140 12.66 13.69 -27.58
N ALA A 141 13.95 13.81 -27.23
CA ALA A 141 14.55 13.06 -26.13
C ALA A 141 13.95 13.45 -24.76
N SER A 142 13.70 14.73 -24.52
CA SER A 142 13.12 15.21 -23.27
C SER A 142 11.66 14.75 -23.07
N ALA A 143 10.85 14.71 -24.13
CA ALA A 143 9.49 14.19 -24.07
C ALA A 143 9.45 12.69 -23.71
N ILE A 144 10.37 11.92 -24.29
CA ILE A 144 10.54 10.49 -23.95
C ILE A 144 11.04 10.35 -22.51
N ALA A 145 12.03 11.14 -22.10
CA ALA A 145 12.58 11.10 -20.75
C ALA A 145 11.51 11.42 -19.70
N ALA A 146 10.67 12.43 -19.94
CA ALA A 146 9.54 12.77 -19.09
C ALA A 146 8.51 11.63 -19.01
N ALA A 147 8.15 11.05 -20.14
CA ALA A 147 7.24 9.91 -20.16
C ALA A 147 7.79 8.68 -19.42
N ALA A 148 9.08 8.39 -19.59
CA ALA A 148 9.78 7.31 -18.90
C ALA A 148 9.86 7.57 -17.40
N ALA A 149 10.17 8.80 -16.99
CA ALA A 149 10.25 9.21 -15.59
C ALA A 149 8.88 9.07 -14.90
N GLY A 150 7.80 9.55 -15.52
CA GLY A 150 6.45 9.41 -14.97
C GLY A 150 6.03 7.94 -14.83
N ASN A 151 6.32 7.11 -15.83
CA ASN A 151 6.04 5.67 -15.77
C ASN A 151 6.88 4.95 -14.71
N ALA A 152 8.17 5.28 -14.58
CA ALA A 152 9.06 4.70 -13.56
C ALA A 152 8.58 5.03 -12.15
N LEU A 153 8.14 6.27 -11.92
CA LEU A 153 7.67 6.73 -10.62
C LEU A 153 6.33 6.07 -10.24
N ARG A 154 5.45 5.88 -11.22
CA ARG A 154 4.21 5.11 -11.05
C ARG A 154 4.47 3.63 -10.76
N ASN A 155 5.39 3.00 -11.48
CA ASN A 155 5.76 1.61 -11.24
C ASN A 155 6.37 1.44 -9.85
N ARG A 156 7.18 2.41 -9.42
CA ARG A 156 7.72 2.46 -8.05
C ARG A 156 6.61 2.52 -7.01
N GLU A 157 5.60 3.37 -7.20
CA GLU A 157 4.46 3.45 -6.26
C GLU A 157 3.69 2.13 -6.17
N ARG A 158 3.40 1.50 -7.32
CA ARG A 158 2.75 0.18 -7.39
C ARG A 158 3.54 -0.89 -6.67
N TYR A 159 4.86 -0.89 -6.87
CA TYR A 159 5.77 -1.81 -6.19
C TYR A 159 5.73 -1.63 -4.67
N TRP A 160 5.78 -0.38 -4.20
CA TRP A 160 5.71 -0.10 -2.76
C TRP A 160 4.36 -0.46 -2.14
N LYS A 161 3.25 -0.21 -2.83
CA LYS A 161 1.92 -0.63 -2.38
C LYS A 161 1.83 -2.15 -2.25
N ALA A 162 2.32 -2.89 -3.25
CA ALA A 162 2.36 -4.34 -3.19
C ALA A 162 3.28 -4.87 -2.08
N LEU A 163 4.39 -4.18 -1.80
CA LEU A 163 5.29 -4.56 -0.72
C LEU A 163 4.70 -4.26 0.67
N GLU A 164 3.97 -3.15 0.80
CA GLU A 164 3.28 -2.77 2.04
C GLU A 164 2.16 -3.77 2.37
N GLU A 165 1.37 -4.17 1.38
CA GLU A 165 0.34 -5.22 1.52
C GLU A 165 0.95 -6.55 1.97
N ARG A 166 2.03 -6.99 1.30
CA ARG A 166 2.77 -8.21 1.70
C ARG A 166 3.39 -8.12 3.09
N ALA A 167 3.86 -6.95 3.50
CA ALA A 167 4.43 -6.76 4.83
C ALA A 167 3.35 -6.82 5.91
N LEU A 168 2.17 -6.24 5.66
CA LEU A 168 1.03 -6.33 6.57
C LEU A 168 0.55 -7.77 6.73
N ASP A 169 0.42 -8.51 5.63
CA ASP A 169 0.05 -9.93 5.65
C ASP A 169 1.08 -10.78 6.43
N ALA A 170 2.37 -10.50 6.24
CA ALA A 170 3.44 -11.20 6.96
C ALA A 170 3.41 -10.92 8.47
N ILE A 171 3.10 -9.68 8.88
CA ILE A 171 2.95 -9.31 10.29
C ILE A 171 1.74 -10.02 10.89
N ALA A 172 0.59 -9.98 10.22
CA ALA A 172 -0.63 -10.65 10.68
C ALA A 172 -0.44 -12.17 10.83
N THR A 173 0.25 -12.79 9.88
CA THR A 173 0.56 -14.23 9.94
C THR A 173 1.47 -14.57 11.12
N ARG A 174 2.53 -13.79 11.35
CA ARG A 174 3.44 -14.01 12.49
C ARG A 174 2.73 -13.83 13.83
N GLU A 175 1.84 -12.86 13.95
CA GLU A 175 1.09 -12.64 15.18
C GLU A 175 0.14 -13.80 15.48
N SER A 176 -0.56 -14.30 14.45
CA SER A 176 -1.38 -15.51 14.55
C SER A 176 -0.58 -16.74 14.97
N GLU A 177 0.60 -16.96 14.36
CA GLU A 177 1.47 -18.08 14.71
C GLU A 177 2.01 -17.98 16.14
N THR A 178 2.45 -16.79 16.58
CA THR A 178 2.92 -16.58 17.95
C THR A 178 1.80 -16.83 18.96
N ASN A 179 0.60 -16.29 18.71
CA ASN A 179 -0.56 -16.51 19.58
C ASN A 179 -0.96 -17.99 19.64
N ARG A 180 -0.90 -18.68 18.50
CA ARG A 180 -1.16 -20.13 18.45
C ARG A 180 -0.12 -20.91 19.25
N ARG A 181 1.17 -20.62 19.10
CA ARG A 181 2.24 -21.26 19.88
C ARG A 181 2.07 -21.02 21.38
N VAL A 182 1.71 -19.80 21.79
CA VAL A 182 1.44 -19.48 23.21
C VAL A 182 0.21 -20.24 23.73
N ALA A 183 -0.85 -20.39 22.92
CA ALA A 183 -2.02 -21.16 23.31
C ALA A 183 -1.72 -22.66 23.45
N GLU A 184 -0.95 -23.23 22.51
CA GLU A 184 -0.49 -24.63 22.55
C GLU A 184 0.38 -24.90 23.79
N GLU A 185 1.28 -23.97 24.11
CA GLU A 185 2.12 -24.02 25.31
C GLU A 185 1.29 -24.02 26.60
N ARG A 186 0.29 -23.12 26.70
CA ARG A 186 -0.61 -23.04 27.86
C ARG A 186 -1.40 -24.34 28.05
N LEU A 187 -1.85 -24.97 26.96
CA LEU A 187 -2.54 -26.25 27.03
C LEU A 187 -1.60 -27.38 27.46
N ARG A 188 -0.33 -27.36 27.02
CA ARG A 188 0.67 -28.32 27.50
C ARG A 188 0.92 -28.17 28.98
N ILE A 189 1.19 -26.95 29.46
CA ILE A 189 1.40 -26.66 30.89
C ILE A 189 0.19 -27.11 31.72
N ALA A 190 -1.04 -26.84 31.26
CA ALA A 190 -2.24 -27.28 31.96
C ALA A 190 -2.35 -28.80 32.07
N ARG A 191 -1.93 -29.55 31.03
CA ARG A 191 -1.92 -31.01 31.04
C ARG A 191 -0.83 -31.56 31.96
N ASP A 192 0.39 -31.04 31.85
CA ASP A 192 1.51 -31.44 32.71
C ASP A 192 1.17 -31.18 34.19
N LEU A 193 0.53 -30.03 34.49
CA LEU A 193 0.05 -29.70 35.83
C LEU A 193 -1.08 -30.64 36.28
N HIS A 194 -2.02 -30.98 35.39
CA HIS A 194 -3.10 -31.93 35.71
C HIS A 194 -2.57 -33.33 36.00
N ASP A 195 -1.59 -33.80 35.23
CA ASP A 195 -0.99 -35.11 35.42
C ASP A 195 -0.17 -35.17 36.71
N MET A 196 0.60 -34.13 37.02
CA MET A 196 1.37 -34.04 38.27
C MET A 196 0.46 -33.92 39.50
N VAL A 197 -0.51 -33.00 39.49
CA VAL A 197 -1.46 -32.81 40.59
C VAL A 197 -2.36 -34.04 40.75
N GLY A 198 -2.85 -34.61 39.65
CA GLY A 198 -3.65 -35.83 39.67
C GLY A 198 -2.90 -37.01 40.26
N HIS A 199 -1.62 -37.15 39.93
CA HIS A 199 -0.76 -38.17 40.51
C HIS A 199 -0.52 -37.94 42.01
N GLU A 200 -0.18 -36.71 42.45
CA GLU A 200 0.02 -36.41 43.87
C GLU A 200 -1.26 -36.65 44.69
N VAL A 201 -2.41 -36.21 44.19
CA VAL A 201 -3.70 -36.45 44.85
C VAL A 201 -4.01 -37.94 44.97
N ALA A 202 -3.66 -38.75 43.96
CA ALA A 202 -3.82 -40.20 44.03
C ALA A 202 -2.93 -40.84 45.09
N VAL A 203 -1.66 -40.42 45.20
CA VAL A 203 -0.73 -40.90 46.24
C VAL A 203 -1.17 -40.49 47.65
N VAL A 204 -1.58 -39.23 47.84
CA VAL A 204 -2.11 -38.75 49.13
C VAL A 204 -3.36 -39.52 49.52
N SER A 205 -4.30 -39.72 48.59
CA SER A 205 -5.52 -40.49 48.83
C SER A 205 -5.20 -41.94 49.24
N MET A 206 -4.20 -42.55 48.61
CA MET A 206 -3.73 -43.89 48.96
C MET A 206 -3.11 -43.93 50.37
N ASN A 207 -2.26 -42.97 50.73
CA ASN A 207 -1.68 -42.85 52.07
C ASN A 207 -2.73 -42.63 53.16
N LEU A 208 -3.74 -41.80 52.90
CA LEU A 208 -4.88 -41.58 53.81
C LEU A 208 -5.70 -42.86 54.02
N GLY A 209 -5.93 -43.65 52.95
CA GLY A 209 -6.59 -44.96 53.05
C GLY A 209 -5.78 -45.98 53.87
N VAL A 210 -4.45 -45.99 53.73
CA VAL A 210 -3.57 -46.83 54.57
C VAL A 210 -3.59 -46.38 56.03
N ALA A 211 -3.60 -45.08 56.29
CA ALA A 211 -3.73 -44.55 57.64
C ALA A 211 -5.06 -44.96 58.30
N GLU A 212 -6.18 -44.91 57.55
CA GLU A 212 -7.51 -45.30 58.01
C GLU A 212 -7.58 -46.77 58.47
N VAL A 213 -7.00 -47.69 57.70
CA VAL A 213 -6.99 -49.12 58.02
C VAL A 213 -6.17 -49.44 59.27
N ASN A 214 -5.17 -48.62 59.59
CA ASN A 214 -4.29 -48.81 60.75
C ASN A 214 -4.80 -48.13 62.04
N LEU A 215 -5.99 -47.52 62.05
CA LEU A 215 -6.54 -46.86 63.24
C LEU A 215 -7.10 -47.85 64.29
N PRO A 216 -6.83 -47.64 65.60
CA PRO A 216 -7.37 -48.46 66.69
C PRO A 216 -8.91 -48.45 66.76
N PRO A 217 -9.57 -49.49 67.30
CA PRO A 217 -11.03 -49.61 67.36
C PRO A 217 -11.75 -48.38 67.94
N ASP A 218 -11.17 -47.75 68.97
CA ASP A 218 -11.85 -46.70 69.77
C ASP A 218 -11.69 -45.26 69.25
N SER A 219 -11.13 -45.10 68.05
CA SER A 219 -10.74 -43.78 67.50
C SER A 219 -11.76 -43.18 66.51
N GLU A 220 -13.04 -43.14 66.89
CA GLU A 220 -14.13 -42.65 66.02
C GLU A 220 -13.92 -41.21 65.49
N ARG A 221 -13.42 -40.29 66.31
CA ARG A 221 -13.16 -38.90 65.89
C ARG A 221 -12.12 -38.80 64.78
N SER A 222 -11.08 -39.62 64.82
CA SER A 222 -10.02 -39.64 63.81
C SER A 222 -10.48 -40.29 62.50
N ARG A 223 -11.36 -41.31 62.58
CA ARG A 223 -12.04 -41.86 61.38
C ARG A 223 -12.94 -40.83 60.71
N GLN A 224 -13.76 -40.10 61.48
CA GLN A 224 -14.61 -39.04 60.92
C GLN A 224 -13.79 -37.92 60.26
N ALA A 225 -12.63 -37.55 60.81
CA ALA A 225 -11.74 -36.55 60.21
C ALA A 225 -11.10 -37.01 58.88
N LEU A 226 -10.69 -38.28 58.78
CA LEU A 226 -10.16 -38.86 57.52
C LEU A 226 -11.25 -39.00 56.45
N ASP A 227 -12.49 -39.33 56.86
CA ASP A 227 -13.63 -39.42 55.96
C ASP A 227 -14.02 -38.04 55.40
N ALA A 228 -14.00 -37.01 56.25
CA ALA A 228 -14.20 -35.62 55.85
C ALA A 228 -13.07 -35.08 54.94
N ALA A 229 -11.83 -35.53 55.14
CA ALA A 229 -10.69 -35.22 54.27
C ALA A 229 -10.73 -35.98 52.92
N GLY A 230 -11.72 -36.86 52.71
CA GLY A 230 -11.99 -37.49 51.44
C GLY A 230 -11.35 -38.87 51.23
N ALA A 231 -10.86 -39.54 52.27
CA ALA A 231 -10.24 -40.88 52.17
C ALA A 231 -11.13 -41.94 51.48
N ARG A 232 -12.47 -41.81 51.56
CA ARG A 232 -13.43 -42.68 50.85
C ARG A 232 -13.62 -42.40 49.36
N ARG A 233 -13.15 -41.27 48.82
CA ARG A 233 -13.31 -40.93 47.39
C ARG A 233 -12.18 -41.50 46.53
N GLY A 234 -11.97 -42.81 46.60
CA GLY A 234 -11.14 -43.50 45.61
C GLY A 234 -11.82 -43.56 44.23
N PRO A 235 -11.09 -43.68 43.10
CA PRO A 235 -11.66 -43.71 41.74
C PRO A 235 -12.47 -44.98 41.40
N ARG A 236 -12.78 -45.84 42.38
CA ARG A 236 -13.52 -47.08 42.15
C ARG A 236 -15.02 -46.80 42.15
N ARG A 237 -15.52 -46.42 40.96
CA ARG A 237 -16.86 -46.70 40.37
C ARG A 237 -17.43 -45.44 39.70
N ARG A 238 -17.04 -45.22 38.44
CA ARG A 238 -17.90 -44.56 37.44
C ARG A 238 -17.57 -45.06 36.03
N CYS A 239 -17.71 -46.37 35.80
CA CYS A 239 -17.67 -46.99 34.47
C CYS A 239 -18.94 -47.81 34.14
N SER A 240 -20.10 -47.46 34.69
CA SER A 240 -21.38 -48.13 34.34
C SER A 240 -22.46 -47.16 33.87
N GLY A 241 -22.09 -46.12 33.10
CA GLY A 241 -23.04 -45.06 32.74
C GLY A 241 -22.92 -44.43 31.35
N THR A 242 -22.00 -44.85 30.47
CA THR A 242 -21.87 -44.26 29.12
C THR A 242 -22.02 -45.26 27.98
N GLN A 243 -22.45 -46.50 28.25
CA GLN A 243 -22.97 -47.40 27.22
C GLN A 243 -24.47 -47.14 26.97
N ARG A 244 -24.85 -45.86 26.81
CA ARG A 244 -26.20 -45.45 26.41
C ARG A 244 -26.26 -44.41 25.28
N ASP A 245 -25.13 -44.03 24.68
CA ASP A 245 -25.12 -43.13 23.50
C ASP A 245 -24.74 -43.83 22.18
N SER A 246 -24.29 -45.09 22.22
CA SER A 246 -24.06 -45.89 21.00
C SER A 246 -25.36 -46.27 20.26
N LYS A 247 -26.55 -46.09 20.86
CA LYS A 247 -27.83 -46.37 20.18
C LYS A 247 -28.48 -45.16 19.50
N TYR A 248 -27.93 -43.94 19.66
CA TYR A 248 -28.43 -42.77 18.94
C TYR A 248 -27.66 -42.48 17.63
N SER A 249 -26.47 -43.07 17.45
CA SER A 249 -25.69 -42.92 16.22
C SER A 249 -26.23 -43.71 15.01
N GLU A 250 -27.20 -44.61 15.21
CA GLU A 250 -27.76 -45.46 14.13
C GLU A 250 -29.06 -44.89 13.54
N TYR A 251 -29.56 -43.74 14.04
CA TYR A 251 -30.79 -43.10 13.52
C TYR A 251 -30.55 -41.82 12.70
N ILE A 252 -29.33 -41.29 12.62
CA ILE A 252 -28.99 -40.08 11.83
C ILE A 252 -28.17 -40.41 10.57
N ALA A 253 -27.88 -41.69 10.33
CA ALA A 253 -27.23 -42.19 9.11
C ALA A 253 -28.20 -42.93 8.17
N ARG A 254 -29.48 -42.52 8.13
CA ARG A 254 -30.48 -43.04 7.19
C ARG A 254 -31.30 -41.90 6.58
#